data_AF-A0A519DKC7-F1
#
_entry.id   AF-A0A519DKC7-F1
#
_cell.length_a   1.000
_cell.length_b   1.000
_cell.length_c   1.000
_cell.angle_alpha   90.00
_cell.angle_beta   90.00
_cell.angle_gamma   90.00
#
_symmetry.space_group_name_H-M   'P 1'
#
loop_
_entity.id
_entity.type
_entity.pdbx_description
1 polymer ?
#
loop_
_entity_poly.entity_id
_entity_poly.type
_entity_poly.pdbx_seq_one_letter_code
_entity_poly.pdbx_strand_id
1 'polypeptide(L)'
;MVDPSGVMMICRQRQQRIDIMSRFHGYRTCTTCEEACTQHNFVDHDGKRFCTACWIAKENPKHDGIDEIRASNKQNANKWKRQKQSRTDGPQPVGPQPVRKK
;
A
#
# COMPACT_ATOMS: atom_id res chain seq x y z
N MET A 1 2.55 -9.91 47.25
CA MET A 1 3.27 -11.21 47.18
C MET A 1 4.10 -11.18 45.91
N VAL A 2 5.42 -11.09 46.05
CA VAL A 2 6.43 -10.92 44.99
C VAL A 2 7.04 -12.29 44.70
N ASP A 3 7.34 -12.61 43.45
CA ASP A 3 8.01 -13.86 43.09
C ASP A 3 9.52 -13.81 43.49
N PRO A 4 10.22 -14.95 43.55
CA PRO A 4 11.60 -15.03 44.04
C PRO A 4 12.65 -14.30 43.18
N SER A 5 12.26 -13.77 42.01
CA SER A 5 13.16 -13.08 41.07
C SER A 5 13.18 -11.55 41.22
N GLY A 6 12.35 -10.96 42.09
CA GLY A 6 12.37 -9.53 42.38
C GLY A 6 11.90 -8.61 41.24
N VAL A 7 11.11 -9.11 40.29
CA VAL A 7 10.58 -8.29 39.18
C VAL A 7 9.16 -7.83 39.52
N MET A 8 8.95 -6.51 39.59
CA MET A 8 7.63 -5.90 39.76
C MET A 8 6.67 -6.41 38.67
N MET A 9 5.50 -6.91 39.09
CA MET A 9 4.35 -7.13 38.20
C MET A 9 3.85 -5.78 37.66
N ILE A 10 4.51 -5.28 36.62
CA ILE A 10 3.95 -4.27 35.74
C ILE A 10 3.14 -5.04 34.70
N CYS A 11 1.83 -4.74 34.67
CA CYS A 11 0.84 -5.24 33.73
C CYS A 11 1.42 -5.91 32.48
N ARG A 12 1.11 -7.20 32.30
CA ARG A 12 1.09 -7.88 30.99
C ARG A 12 0.06 -7.20 30.07
N GLN A 13 0.23 -5.92 29.74
CA GLN A 13 -0.34 -5.38 28.51
C GLN A 13 0.52 -5.97 27.39
N ARG A 14 0.03 -7.10 26.91
CA ARG A 14 0.29 -7.64 25.58
C ARG A 14 0.14 -6.46 24.61
N GLN A 15 1.22 -5.74 24.35
CA GLN A 15 1.30 -4.77 23.27
C GLN A 15 1.26 -5.61 21.99
N GLN A 16 0.05 -6.07 21.64
CA GLN A 16 -0.30 -6.31 20.27
C GLN A 16 -0.02 -4.97 19.59
N ARG A 17 1.19 -4.83 19.03
CA ARG A 17 1.41 -3.90 17.94
C ARG A 17 0.56 -4.43 16.81
N ILE A 18 -0.74 -4.14 16.88
CA ILE A 18 -1.50 -3.81 15.72
C ILE A 18 -0.74 -2.59 15.19
N ASP A 19 0.25 -2.84 14.34
CA ASP A 19 0.71 -1.83 13.41
C ASP A 19 -0.55 -1.49 12.62
N ILE A 20 -1.27 -0.47 13.09
CA ILE A 20 -2.39 0.16 12.42
C ILE A 20 -1.80 0.64 11.10
N MET A 21 -1.87 -0.21 10.08
CA MET A 21 -1.30 0.03 8.76
C MET A 21 -2.17 1.04 8.00
N SER A 22 -2.39 2.21 8.58
CA SER A 22 -2.67 3.42 7.79
C SER A 22 -1.34 3.98 7.27
N ARG A 23 -0.47 3.11 6.75
CA ARG A 23 0.63 3.56 5.91
C ARG A 23 0.01 3.70 4.54
N PHE A 24 -0.05 4.93 4.04
CA PHE A 24 -0.38 5.20 2.65
C PHE A 24 0.50 4.31 1.78
N HIS A 25 -0.06 3.19 1.30
CA HIS A 25 0.62 2.25 0.43
C HIS A 25 0.54 2.86 -0.97
N GLY A 26 1.38 3.87 -1.21
CA GLY A 26 1.60 4.41 -2.55
C GLY A 26 1.98 3.29 -3.53
N TYR A 27 2.15 3.62 -4.80
CA TYR A 27 2.56 2.65 -5.83
C TYR A 27 3.69 1.76 -5.33
N ARG A 28 3.47 0.46 -5.41
CA ARG A 28 4.47 -0.55 -5.14
C ARG A 28 4.67 -1.40 -6.36
N THR A 29 5.69 -2.24 -6.34
CA THR A 29 5.99 -3.17 -7.42
C THR A 29 5.59 -4.57 -7.00
N CYS A 30 5.07 -5.33 -7.96
CA CYS A 30 4.82 -6.76 -7.77
C CYS A 30 6.14 -7.53 -7.71
N THR A 31 6.28 -8.50 -6.81
CA THR A 31 7.49 -9.35 -6.74
C THR A 31 7.67 -10.26 -7.97
N THR A 32 6.60 -10.56 -8.71
CA THR A 32 6.65 -11.48 -9.86
C THR A 32 6.85 -10.78 -11.20
N CYS A 33 6.10 -9.72 -11.48
CA CYS A 33 6.18 -9.03 -12.77
C CYS A 33 6.93 -7.69 -12.69
N GLU A 34 7.32 -7.25 -11.48
CA GLU A 34 8.02 -5.97 -11.22
C GLU A 34 7.27 -4.71 -11.70
N GLU A 35 6.08 -4.86 -12.26
CA GLU A 35 5.23 -3.77 -12.68
C GLU A 35 4.63 -3.06 -11.47
N ALA A 36 4.48 -1.73 -11.62
CA ALA A 36 3.89 -0.91 -10.58
C ALA A 36 2.36 -1.04 -10.64
N CYS A 37 1.71 -1.48 -9.57
CA CYS A 37 0.24 -1.54 -9.48
C CYS A 37 -0.31 -0.47 -8.53
N THR A 38 -1.61 -0.21 -8.63
CA THR A 38 -2.35 0.67 -7.72
C THR A 38 -2.63 -0.06 -6.40
N GLN A 39 -2.89 0.71 -5.33
CA GLN A 39 -3.14 0.16 -3.99
C GLN A 39 -4.24 -0.92 -3.95
N HIS A 40 -5.25 -0.82 -4.82
CA HIS A 40 -6.38 -1.75 -4.88
C HIS A 40 -6.10 -3.05 -5.64
N ASN A 41 -4.99 -3.13 -6.37
CA ASN A 41 -4.65 -4.26 -7.25
C ASN A 41 -3.48 -5.12 -6.70
N PHE A 42 -3.35 -5.17 -5.37
CA PHE A 42 -2.30 -5.93 -4.68
C PHE A 42 -2.87 -6.95 -3.70
N VAL A 43 -2.13 -8.05 -3.56
CA VAL A 43 -2.31 -9.08 -2.55
C VAL A 43 -0.98 -9.26 -1.82
N ASP A 44 -0.98 -9.08 -0.51
CA ASP A 44 0.17 -9.38 0.35
C ASP A 44 0.02 -10.80 0.92
N HIS A 45 0.97 -11.68 0.62
CA HIS A 45 0.99 -13.07 1.08
C HIS A 45 2.40 -13.47 1.51
N ASP A 46 2.54 -14.07 2.70
CA ASP A 46 3.82 -14.47 3.32
C ASP A 46 4.89 -13.37 3.33
N GLY A 47 4.47 -12.12 3.56
CA GLY A 47 5.38 -10.96 3.55
C GLY A 47 5.89 -10.57 2.16
N LYS A 48 5.44 -11.23 1.09
CA LYS A 48 5.67 -10.86 -0.31
C LYS A 48 4.42 -10.21 -0.90
N ARG A 49 4.61 -9.27 -1.83
CA ARG A 49 3.52 -8.53 -2.46
C ARG A 49 3.35 -8.95 -3.92
N PHE A 50 2.17 -9.40 -4.28
CA PHE A 50 1.82 -9.85 -5.60
C PHE A 50 0.76 -8.96 -6.23
N CYS A 51 0.84 -8.78 -7.54
CA CYS A 51 -0.26 -8.21 -8.30
C CYS A 51 -1.44 -9.20 -8.26
N THR A 52 -2.68 -8.71 -8.25
CA THR A 52 -3.88 -9.58 -8.27
C THR A 52 -3.83 -10.62 -9.40
N ALA A 53 -3.44 -10.21 -10.61
CA ALA A 53 -3.29 -11.13 -11.75
C ALA A 53 -2.20 -12.21 -11.52
N CYS A 54 -1.11 -11.84 -10.86
CA CYS A 54 0.05 -12.70 -10.59
C CYS A 54 -0.29 -13.72 -9.51
N TRP A 55 -1.07 -13.28 -8.52
CA TRP A 55 -1.59 -14.14 -7.46
C TRP A 55 -2.58 -15.16 -8.02
N ILE A 56 -3.57 -14.71 -8.80
CA ILE A 56 -4.56 -15.58 -9.44
C ILE A 56 -3.88 -16.58 -10.37
N ALA A 57 -2.89 -16.16 -11.18
CA ALA A 57 -2.15 -17.08 -12.03
C ALA A 57 -1.36 -18.15 -11.26
N LYS A 58 -0.95 -17.85 -10.01
CA LYS A 58 -0.23 -18.79 -9.15
C LYS A 58 -1.17 -19.83 -8.53
N GLU A 59 -2.35 -19.41 -8.05
CA GLU A 59 -3.31 -20.31 -7.40
C GLU A 59 -4.21 -21.04 -8.40
N ASN A 60 -4.63 -20.36 -9.47
CA ASN A 60 -5.49 -20.90 -10.51
C ASN A 60 -4.95 -20.55 -11.91
N PRO A 61 -4.02 -21.36 -12.44
CA PRO A 61 -3.40 -21.11 -13.74
C PRO A 61 -4.35 -21.25 -14.94
N LYS A 62 -5.56 -21.82 -14.76
CA LYS A 62 -6.58 -21.98 -15.83
C LYS A 62 -7.70 -20.93 -15.76
N HIS A 63 -7.48 -19.83 -15.05
CA HIS A 63 -8.49 -18.78 -14.98
C HIS A 63 -8.54 -17.97 -16.28
N ASP A 64 -9.63 -18.12 -17.05
CA ASP A 64 -9.80 -17.53 -18.38
C ASP A 64 -9.70 -15.99 -18.43
N GLY A 65 -9.91 -15.30 -17.30
CA GLY A 65 -9.83 -13.84 -17.18
C GLY A 65 -8.48 -13.25 -16.73
N ILE A 66 -7.39 -14.02 -16.67
CA ILE A 66 -6.09 -13.52 -16.16
C ILE A 66 -5.57 -12.34 -17.01
N ASP A 67 -5.70 -12.42 -18.33
CA ASP A 67 -5.19 -11.40 -19.24
C ASP A 67 -5.96 -10.08 -19.15
N GLU A 68 -7.27 -10.15 -18.94
CA GLU A 68 -8.12 -8.97 -18.73
C GLU A 68 -7.76 -8.26 -17.43
N ILE A 69 -7.55 -9.02 -16.35
CA ILE A 69 -7.13 -8.46 -15.05
C ILE A 69 -5.75 -7.82 -15.18
N ARG A 70 -4.83 -8.45 -15.93
CA ARG A 70 -3.49 -7.89 -16.19
C ARG A 70 -3.58 -6.58 -16.98
N ALA A 71 -4.42 -6.52 -18.01
CA ALA A 71 -4.66 -5.30 -18.79
C ALA A 71 -5.27 -4.18 -17.93
N SER A 72 -6.28 -4.50 -17.10
CA SER A 72 -6.91 -3.57 -16.17
C SER A 72 -5.90 -3.02 -15.15
N ASN A 73 -5.05 -3.88 -14.59
CA ASN A 73 -3.99 -3.46 -13.66
C ASN A 73 -3.03 -2.45 -14.32
N LYS A 74 -2.63 -2.67 -15.58
CA LYS A 74 -1.80 -1.75 -16.36
C LYS A 74 -2.50 -0.43 -16.65
N GLN A 75 -3.77 -0.47 -17.05
CA GLN A 75 -4.54 0.74 -17.34
C GLN A 75 -4.73 1.60 -16.08
N ASN A 76 -5.08 0.98 -14.96
CA ASN A 76 -5.20 1.64 -13.66
C ASN A 76 -3.87 2.25 -13.23
N ALA A 77 -2.77 1.50 -13.40
CA ALA A 77 -1.43 1.99 -13.13
C ALA A 77 -1.06 3.21 -13.99
N ASN A 78 -1.49 3.25 -15.25
CA ASN A 78 -1.24 4.38 -16.14
C ASN A 78 -2.16 5.59 -15.86
N LYS A 79 -3.43 5.35 -15.57
CA LYS A 79 -4.42 6.40 -15.25
C LYS A 79 -4.01 7.18 -14.01
N TRP A 80 -3.61 6.49 -12.96
CA TRP A 80 -3.24 7.16 -11.73
C TRP A 80 -1.87 7.86 -11.81
N LYS A 81 -0.91 7.36 -12.60
CA LYS A 81 0.30 8.13 -12.96
C LYS A 81 -0.04 9.51 -13.55
N ARG A 82 -1.14 9.61 -14.31
CA ARG A 82 -1.61 10.85 -14.95
C ARG A 82 -2.49 11.72 -14.05
N GLN A 83 -3.11 11.18 -13.00
CA GLN A 83 -3.97 11.94 -12.08
C GLN A 83 -3.21 12.90 -11.16
N LYS A 84 -1.87 12.78 -11.03
CA LYS A 84 -1.09 13.68 -10.16
C LYS A 84 -1.15 15.15 -10.58
N GLN A 85 -1.62 15.49 -11.78
CA GLN A 85 -1.95 16.88 -12.12
C GLN A 85 -2.89 16.92 -13.34
N SER A 86 -4.19 17.12 -13.13
CA SER A 86 -5.07 17.55 -14.23
C SER A 86 -4.92 19.07 -14.39
N ARG A 87 -4.86 19.59 -15.63
CA ARG A 87 -4.82 21.06 -15.88
C ARG A 87 -6.11 21.76 -15.40
N THR A 88 -7.16 20.98 -15.13
CA THR A 88 -8.46 21.40 -14.64
C THR A 88 -8.50 21.59 -13.11
N ASP A 89 -7.55 21.03 -12.35
CA ASP A 89 -7.51 21.10 -10.87
C ASP A 89 -7.15 22.50 -10.30
N GLY A 90 -7.03 23.51 -11.16
CA GLY A 90 -6.67 24.86 -10.76
C GLY A 90 -5.21 24.99 -10.28
N PRO A 91 -4.73 26.22 -10.06
CA PRO A 91 -3.41 26.42 -9.45
C PRO A 91 -3.40 25.80 -8.05
N GLN A 92 -2.28 25.16 -7.68
CA GLN A 92 -2.10 24.65 -6.33
C GLN A 92 -2.35 25.78 -5.32
N PRO A 93 -2.99 25.48 -4.17
CA PRO A 93 -3.26 26.49 -3.15
C PRO A 93 -1.93 27.14 -2.75
N VAL A 94 -1.89 28.48 -2.80
CA VAL A 94 -0.72 29.23 -2.36
C VAL A 94 -0.53 28.93 -0.88
N GLY A 95 0.62 28.32 -0.54
CA GLY A 95 0.98 28.03 0.83
C GLY A 95 1.01 29.29 1.71
N PRO A 96 1.11 29.13 3.04
CA PRO A 96 1.15 30.28 3.94
C PRO A 96 2.29 31.23 3.53
N GLN A 97 1.94 32.50 3.31
CA GLN A 97 2.92 33.50 2.93
C GLN A 97 3.94 33.67 4.06
N PRO A 98 5.24 33.79 3.75
CA PRO A 98 6.25 34.03 4.76
C PRO A 98 5.91 35.31 5.53
N VAL A 99 5.97 35.24 6.87
CA VAL A 99 5.61 36.34 7.78
C VAL A 99 6.45 37.60 7.51
N ARG A 100 7.65 37.44 6.96
CA ARG A 100 8.52 38.55 6.59
C ARG A 100 8.26 38.95 5.14
N LYS A 101 7.52 40.04 4.96
CA LYS A 101 7.56 40.81 3.72
C LYS A 101 8.93 41.47 3.62
N LYS A 102 9.64 41.27 2.51
CA LYS A 102 10.85 42.01 2.18
C LYS A 102 10.52 43.47 1.92
#